data_AF-A0A8D8E469-F1
#
_entry.id   AF-A0A8D8E469-F1
#
_cell.length_a   1.000
_cell.length_b   1.000
_cell.length_c   1.000
_cell.angle_alpha   90.00
_cell.angle_beta   90.00
_cell.angle_gamma   90.00
#
_symmetry.space_group_name_H-M   'P 1'
#
loop_
_entity.id
_entity.type
_entity.pdbx_description
1 polymer ?
#
loop_
_entity_poly.entity_id
_entity_poly.type
_entity_poly.pdbx_seq_one_letter_code
_entity_poly.pdbx_strand_id
1 'polypeptide(L)'
;MELSSAETSQYYSPRDLLVGGTIFVFGRKFLLLDCDQFTRRYYERVLKIIQPDAVRVKSPEPRTPKPSLPIYLGLGTPEDSIASHHSLVPRSPRKDVVTYLVNMNKHLRYGCVLDNAHPEDTIRKFVLSLSLADGTITIMESTIRNSGIRGGRFLSPTKVWKPDCDPNAPEYYTAKDFYIGAIIIVHAHRFRIVSSDLYVYRYMQAHPEMFSTTAIETVQAYLLAEGHLKEDLRQAIAEDCKRHPPEDVVDYAIEPRGIGEVDKRLENFTLEDAKKDGQIMAAGAARHDCPSPVIPDEEIKKGYHSNEHGELALQGQIKGDEVVRVGKSVRFDDQC
;
A
#
# COMPACT_ATOMS: atom_id res chain seq x y z
N MET A 1 34.68 28.69 2.55
CA MET A 1 34.41 30.07 2.11
C MET A 1 35.51 30.93 2.67
N GLU A 2 36.41 31.40 1.82
CA GLU A 2 37.31 32.50 2.19
C GLU A 2 36.49 33.78 2.07
N LEU A 3 36.33 34.52 3.18
CA LEU A 3 35.61 35.80 3.17
C LEU A 3 36.47 36.85 2.46
N SER A 4 35.83 37.68 1.64
CA SER A 4 36.52 38.75 0.91
C SER A 4 37.04 39.83 1.88
N SER A 5 38.12 40.52 1.52
CA SER A 5 38.71 41.60 2.34
C SER A 5 37.75 42.79 2.59
N ALA A 6 36.61 42.85 1.89
CA ALA A 6 35.57 43.85 2.04
C ALA A 6 34.56 43.52 3.16
N GLU A 7 34.47 42.26 3.61
CA GLU A 7 33.54 41.79 4.65
C GLU A 7 34.20 41.68 6.04
N THR A 8 35.52 41.85 6.11
CA THR A 8 36.32 41.80 7.35
C THR A 8 36.39 43.18 8.00
N SER A 9 35.37 43.50 8.81
CA SER A 9 35.27 44.82 9.47
C SER A 9 36.31 45.06 10.58
N GLN A 10 36.78 44.01 11.28
CA GLN A 10 37.76 44.16 12.37
C GLN A 10 38.49 42.84 12.67
N TYR A 11 39.81 42.91 12.88
CA TYR A 11 40.62 41.79 13.37
C TYR A 11 40.68 41.79 14.90
N TYR A 12 40.83 40.60 15.50
CA TYR A 12 41.03 40.48 16.94
C TYR A 12 42.33 41.16 17.38
N SER A 13 42.22 41.97 18.43
CA SER A 13 43.36 42.58 19.11
C SER A 13 43.73 41.78 20.36
N PRO A 14 44.96 41.91 20.88
CA PRO A 14 45.32 41.28 22.16
C PRO A 14 44.37 41.66 23.31
N ARG A 15 43.72 42.83 23.28
CA ARG A 15 42.78 43.25 24.33
C ARG A 15 41.50 42.42 24.36
N ASP A 16 41.15 41.77 23.26
CA ASP A 16 39.94 40.96 23.14
C ASP A 16 40.15 39.52 23.66
N LEU A 17 41.40 39.14 23.97
CA LEU A 17 41.81 37.80 24.41
C LEU A 17 42.04 37.77 25.92
N LEU A 18 40.96 37.92 26.70
CA LEU A 18 41.01 37.81 28.15
C LEU A 18 40.68 36.40 28.63
N VAL A 19 41.42 35.90 29.61
CA VAL A 19 41.14 34.60 30.24
C VAL A 19 39.72 34.63 30.85
N GLY A 20 38.94 33.57 30.65
CA GLY A 20 37.51 33.51 31.00
C GLY A 20 36.57 34.16 29.99
N GLY A 21 37.09 34.90 28.99
CA GLY A 21 36.32 35.43 27.87
C GLY A 21 35.98 34.35 26.83
N THR A 22 34.87 34.52 26.12
CA THR A 22 34.49 33.67 24.98
C THR A 22 34.74 34.41 23.67
N ILE A 23 35.57 33.86 22.80
CA ILE A 23 35.90 34.39 21.48
C ILE A 23 35.20 33.60 20.37
N PHE A 24 34.96 34.24 19.22
CA PHE A 24 34.30 33.63 18.09
C PHE A 24 35.29 33.46 16.94
N VAL A 25 35.75 32.24 16.71
CA VAL A 25 36.73 31.94 15.66
C VAL A 25 36.07 31.01 14.65
N PHE A 26 35.97 31.47 13.39
CA PHE A 26 35.35 30.73 12.28
C PHE A 26 33.95 30.17 12.62
N GLY A 27 33.11 31.00 13.25
CA GLY A 27 31.73 30.62 13.62
C GLY A 27 31.61 29.72 14.84
N ARG A 28 32.73 29.39 15.52
CA ARG A 28 32.73 28.60 16.76
C ARG A 28 33.10 29.46 17.96
N LYS A 29 32.39 29.24 19.08
CA LYS A 29 32.67 29.89 20.37
C LYS A 29 33.75 29.11 21.11
N PHE A 30 34.86 29.78 21.43
CA PHE A 30 35.94 29.23 22.25
C PHE A 30 36.01 29.98 23.58
N LEU A 31 35.96 29.25 24.69
CA LEU A 31 36.22 29.81 26.02
C LEU A 31 37.72 29.76 26.28
N LEU A 32 38.32 30.92 26.57
CA LEU A 32 39.72 31.00 26.96
C LEU A 32 39.88 30.51 28.39
N LEU A 33 40.54 29.37 28.58
CA LEU A 33 40.66 28.73 29.90
C LEU A 33 41.86 29.26 30.70
N ASP A 34 43.01 29.40 30.07
CA ASP A 34 44.25 29.84 30.71
C ASP A 34 45.19 30.48 29.68
N CYS A 35 46.20 31.20 30.16
CA CYS A 35 47.27 31.79 29.35
C CYS A 35 48.64 31.57 30.01
N ASP A 36 49.68 31.38 29.19
CA ASP A 36 51.04 31.07 29.62
C ASP A 36 51.69 32.25 30.39
N GLN A 37 52.69 31.97 31.23
CA GLN A 37 53.35 32.95 32.08
C GLN A 37 54.01 34.08 31.28
N PHE A 38 54.57 33.79 30.10
CA PHE A 38 55.08 34.80 29.19
C PHE A 38 53.98 35.77 28.76
N THR A 39 52.83 35.23 28.34
CA THR A 39 51.69 36.04 27.91
C THR A 39 51.14 36.88 29.06
N ARG A 40 51.00 36.33 30.28
CA ARG A 40 50.61 37.10 31.47
C ARG A 40 51.52 38.32 31.70
N ARG A 41 52.85 38.13 31.63
CA ARG A 41 53.84 39.21 31.76
C ARG A 41 53.76 40.25 30.63
N TYR A 42 53.44 39.83 29.41
CA TYR A 42 53.23 40.75 28.28
C TYR A 42 52.01 41.65 28.50
N TYR A 43 50.88 41.10 28.94
CA TYR A 43 49.67 41.87 29.24
C TYR A 43 49.90 42.86 30.39
N GLU A 44 50.64 42.45 31.42
CA GLU A 44 50.97 43.30 32.56
C GLU A 44 51.91 44.46 32.18
N ARG A 45 53.00 44.18 31.44
CA ARG A 45 54.02 45.19 31.12
C ARG A 45 53.63 46.12 29.99
N VAL A 46 53.05 45.59 28.91
CA VAL A 46 52.79 46.33 27.67
C VAL A 46 51.39 46.92 27.67
N LEU A 47 50.39 46.12 28.05
CA LEU A 47 48.99 46.51 28.00
C LEU A 47 48.46 47.06 29.34
N LYS A 48 49.22 46.90 30.43
CA LYS A 48 48.83 47.24 31.80
C LYS A 48 47.51 46.59 32.25
N ILE A 49 47.24 45.40 31.72
CA ILE A 49 46.05 44.59 32.05
C ILE A 49 46.52 43.35 32.78
N ILE A 50 45.95 43.07 33.95
CA ILE A 50 46.21 41.83 34.69
C ILE A 50 45.21 40.78 34.17
N GLN A 51 45.74 39.69 33.61
CA GLN A 51 44.91 38.57 33.14
C GLN A 51 44.32 37.82 34.36
N PRO A 52 43.03 37.48 34.35
CA PRO A 52 42.41 36.74 35.43
C PRO A 52 42.94 35.30 35.54
N ASP A 53 42.61 34.63 36.64
CA ASP A 53 43.09 33.28 36.95
C ASP A 53 42.48 32.22 36.01
N ALA A 54 43.16 31.06 35.93
CA ALA A 54 42.75 29.97 35.06
C ALA A 54 41.35 29.44 35.40
N VAL A 55 40.48 29.38 34.39
CA VAL A 55 39.13 28.84 34.52
C VAL A 55 39.18 27.32 34.40
N ARG A 56 38.96 26.61 35.51
CA ARG A 56 38.86 25.15 35.53
C ARG A 56 37.49 24.69 35.03
N VAL A 57 37.41 24.30 33.77
CA VAL A 57 36.23 23.60 33.24
C VAL A 57 36.25 22.16 33.74
N LYS A 58 35.18 21.75 34.44
CA LYS A 58 34.98 20.34 34.78
C LYS A 58 34.83 19.57 33.46
N SER A 59 35.68 18.57 33.23
CA SER A 59 35.47 17.65 32.13
C SER A 59 34.07 17.04 32.24
N PRO A 60 33.32 16.89 31.13
CA PRO A 60 32.05 16.18 31.18
C PRO A 60 32.31 14.79 31.76
N GLU A 61 31.52 14.41 32.77
CA GLU A 61 31.65 13.10 33.39
C GLU A 61 31.50 12.01 32.32
N PRO A 62 32.36 10.98 32.32
CA PRO A 62 32.24 9.89 31.37
C PRO A 62 30.86 9.26 31.54
N ARG A 63 30.05 9.29 30.48
CA ARG A 63 28.72 8.69 30.50
C ARG A 63 28.91 7.18 30.65
N THR A 64 28.42 6.60 31.74
CA THR A 64 28.34 5.15 31.85
C THR A 64 27.39 4.62 30.78
N PRO A 65 27.77 3.59 30.01
CA PRO A 65 26.88 2.99 29.04
C PRO A 65 25.68 2.39 29.78
N LYS A 66 24.47 2.69 29.30
CA LYS A 66 23.26 2.07 29.86
C LYS A 66 23.29 0.58 29.52
N PRO A 67 22.95 -0.31 30.47
CA PRO A 67 22.82 -1.73 30.16
C PRO A 67 21.77 -1.92 29.06
N SER A 68 22.04 -2.84 28.14
CA SER A 68 21.07 -3.25 27.12
C SER A 68 19.91 -4.00 27.76
N LEU A 69 18.74 -3.93 27.13
CA LEU A 69 17.59 -4.72 27.56
C LEU A 69 17.90 -6.22 27.45
N PRO A 70 17.39 -7.06 28.37
CA PRO A 70 17.51 -8.50 28.27
C PRO A 70 16.69 -9.05 27.11
N ILE A 71 17.07 -10.24 26.64
CA ILE A 71 16.32 -10.97 25.61
C ILE A 71 15.00 -11.48 26.19
N TYR A 72 13.93 -11.37 25.41
CA TYR A 72 12.60 -11.86 25.73
C TYR A 72 12.57 -13.39 25.79
N LEU A 73 12.04 -13.93 26.90
CA LEU A 73 12.07 -15.36 27.23
C LEU A 73 10.94 -16.17 26.57
N GLY A 74 9.96 -15.51 25.92
CA GLY A 74 8.77 -16.20 25.36
C GLY A 74 7.65 -16.44 26.38
N LEU A 75 7.76 -15.88 27.59
CA LEU A 75 6.72 -15.96 28.62
C LEU A 75 5.91 -14.66 28.66
N GLY A 76 4.59 -14.76 28.77
CA GLY A 76 3.70 -13.59 28.84
C GLY A 76 3.74 -12.74 27.58
N THR A 77 3.43 -11.45 27.67
CA THR A 77 3.65 -10.52 26.55
C THR A 77 5.02 -9.85 26.67
N PRO A 78 5.65 -9.49 25.54
CA PRO A 78 6.92 -8.76 25.53
C PRO A 78 6.81 -7.41 26.27
N GLU A 79 5.67 -6.70 26.17
CA GLU A 79 5.46 -5.44 26.90
C GLU A 79 5.43 -5.63 28.42
N ASP A 80 4.87 -6.74 28.89
CA ASP A 80 4.79 -7.09 30.32
C ASP A 80 6.17 -7.53 30.87
N SER A 81 6.93 -8.24 30.05
CA SER A 81 8.32 -8.61 30.36
C SER A 81 9.21 -7.37 30.49
N ILE A 82 9.06 -6.40 29.58
CA ILE A 82 9.78 -5.12 29.62
C ILE A 82 9.38 -4.32 30.87
N ALA A 83 8.10 -4.32 31.25
CA ALA A 83 7.65 -3.65 32.47
C ALA A 83 8.29 -4.22 33.73
N SER A 84 8.51 -5.54 33.77
CA SER A 84 9.23 -6.23 34.85
C SER A 84 10.71 -5.84 34.91
N HIS A 85 11.34 -5.58 33.76
CA HIS A 85 12.72 -5.07 33.71
C HIS A 85 12.84 -3.63 34.23
N HIS A 86 11.85 -2.77 33.95
CA HIS A 86 11.92 -1.35 34.29
C HIS A 86 11.71 -1.04 35.78
N SER A 87 11.02 -1.90 36.54
CA SER A 87 10.75 -1.66 37.97
C SER A 87 10.75 -2.95 38.78
N LEU A 88 11.35 -2.91 39.98
CA LEU A 88 11.42 -4.04 40.91
C LEU A 88 10.03 -4.62 41.24
N VAL A 89 9.02 -3.76 41.37
CA VAL A 89 7.62 -4.18 41.47
C VAL A 89 7.02 -4.07 40.06
N PRO A 90 6.63 -5.19 39.43
CA PRO A 90 6.03 -5.16 38.11
C PRO A 90 4.76 -4.31 38.11
N ARG A 91 4.65 -3.44 37.11
CA ARG A 91 3.44 -2.65 36.86
C ARG A 91 2.85 -3.09 35.54
N SER A 92 1.53 -3.17 35.47
CA SER A 92 0.88 -3.50 34.20
C SER A 92 1.23 -2.45 33.13
N PRO A 93 1.44 -2.87 31.88
CA PRO A 93 1.71 -1.96 30.79
C PRO A 93 0.51 -1.01 30.59
N ARG A 94 0.82 0.27 30.37
CA ARG A 94 -0.21 1.30 30.15
C ARG A 94 -0.76 1.17 28.74
N LYS A 95 -2.08 1.18 28.61
CA LYS A 95 -2.78 1.23 27.31
C LYS A 95 -3.11 2.67 26.95
N ASP A 96 -3.15 2.98 25.67
CA ASP A 96 -3.58 4.29 25.16
C ASP A 96 -5.10 4.42 25.23
N VAL A 97 -5.58 4.82 26.42
CA VAL A 97 -7.02 4.90 26.73
C VAL A 97 -7.76 5.83 25.76
N VAL A 98 -7.13 6.93 25.34
CA VAL A 98 -7.74 7.90 24.42
C VAL A 98 -8.01 7.26 23.06
N THR A 99 -7.01 6.60 22.48
CA THR A 99 -7.13 5.87 21.21
C THR A 99 -8.19 4.78 21.31
N TYR A 100 -8.19 4.04 22.41
CA TYR A 100 -9.18 2.99 22.67
C TYR A 100 -10.60 3.54 22.65
N LEU A 101 -10.88 4.63 23.38
CA LEU A 101 -12.23 5.21 23.48
C LEU A 101 -12.72 5.77 22.13
N VAL A 102 -11.85 6.42 21.36
CA VAL A 102 -12.21 7.00 20.06
C VAL A 102 -12.50 5.91 19.02
N ASN A 103 -11.86 4.75 19.13
CA ASN A 103 -11.93 3.67 18.15
C ASN A 103 -12.67 2.41 18.63
N MET A 104 -13.29 2.42 19.82
CA MET A 104 -13.89 1.23 20.46
C MET A 104 -14.87 0.46 19.56
N ASN A 105 -15.63 1.17 18.72
CA ASN A 105 -16.65 0.58 17.83
C ASN A 105 -16.20 0.50 16.37
N LYS A 106 -14.92 0.74 16.08
CA LYS A 106 -14.39 0.75 14.71
C LYS A 106 -13.65 -0.56 14.45
N HIS A 107 -14.24 -1.38 13.57
CA HIS A 107 -13.68 -2.67 13.18
C HIS A 107 -13.53 -2.74 11.67
N LEU A 108 -12.34 -3.10 11.19
CA LEU A 108 -12.10 -3.37 9.78
C LEU A 108 -12.29 -4.87 9.53
N ARG A 109 -13.24 -5.21 8.67
CA ARG A 109 -13.61 -6.59 8.38
C ARG A 109 -13.23 -6.97 6.96
N TYR A 110 -12.59 -8.12 6.84
CA TYR A 110 -12.07 -8.67 5.61
C TYR A 110 -12.51 -10.13 5.48
N GLY A 111 -12.90 -10.54 4.28
CA GLY A 111 -13.06 -11.95 3.98
C GLY A 111 -11.73 -12.54 3.53
N CYS A 112 -11.35 -13.65 4.15
CA CYS A 112 -10.13 -14.35 3.83
C CYS A 112 -10.37 -15.84 3.60
N VAL A 113 -9.47 -16.41 2.81
CA VAL A 113 -9.38 -17.84 2.51
C VAL A 113 -8.00 -18.31 2.94
N LEU A 114 -7.88 -19.54 3.43
CA LEU A 114 -6.57 -20.09 3.74
C LEU A 114 -5.78 -20.35 2.44
N ASP A 115 -4.51 -19.96 2.46
CA ASP A 115 -3.54 -20.26 1.41
C ASP A 115 -3.00 -21.68 1.69
N ASN A 116 -3.77 -22.67 1.25
CA ASN A 116 -3.66 -24.05 1.74
C ASN A 116 -2.52 -24.87 1.16
N ALA A 117 -2.02 -25.79 1.98
CA ALA A 117 -1.30 -26.99 1.55
C ALA A 117 -2.23 -28.20 1.33
N HIS A 118 -3.41 -28.24 1.97
CA HIS A 118 -4.39 -29.33 1.89
C HIS A 118 -5.66 -28.94 1.12
N PRO A 119 -6.16 -29.79 0.20
CA PRO A 119 -7.30 -29.45 -0.65
C PRO A 119 -8.61 -29.30 0.12
N GLU A 120 -8.82 -30.03 1.22
CA GLU A 120 -10.07 -29.97 2.01
C GLU A 120 -10.34 -28.60 2.65
N ASP A 121 -9.30 -27.84 2.99
CA ASP A 121 -9.45 -26.53 3.64
C ASP A 121 -9.85 -25.43 2.63
N THR A 122 -9.88 -25.71 1.33
CA THR A 122 -10.08 -24.71 0.26
C THR A 122 -11.48 -24.12 0.28
N ILE A 123 -12.45 -24.91 0.74
CA ILE A 123 -13.84 -24.47 0.84
C ILE A 123 -14.09 -23.56 2.06
N ARG A 124 -13.15 -23.51 3.02
CA ARG A 124 -13.34 -22.79 4.28
C ARG A 124 -13.19 -21.29 4.07
N LYS A 125 -14.18 -20.53 4.54
CA LYS A 125 -14.24 -19.08 4.44
C LYS A 125 -14.15 -18.46 5.82
N PHE A 126 -13.28 -17.47 5.95
CA PHE A 126 -13.01 -16.79 7.19
C PHE A 126 -13.35 -15.31 7.06
N VAL A 127 -13.77 -14.72 8.18
CA VAL A 127 -13.94 -13.28 8.34
C VAL A 127 -12.94 -12.84 9.38
N LEU A 128 -11.95 -12.05 8.94
CA LEU A 128 -10.97 -11.42 9.79
C LEU A 128 -11.49 -10.04 10.19
N SER A 129 -11.52 -9.77 11.49
CA SER A 129 -11.92 -8.48 12.06
C SER A 129 -10.75 -7.89 12.84
N LEU A 130 -10.25 -6.73 12.39
CA LEU A 130 -9.23 -5.94 13.07
C LEU A 130 -9.90 -4.84 13.90
N SER A 131 -9.63 -4.81 15.20
CA SER A 131 -10.06 -3.73 16.09
C SER A 131 -9.08 -2.55 16.01
N LEU A 132 -9.58 -1.36 15.65
CA LEU A 132 -8.77 -0.14 15.60
C LEU A 132 -8.50 0.47 16.98
N ALA A 133 -9.18 -0.03 18.02
CA ALA A 133 -9.00 0.42 19.40
C ALA A 133 -7.72 -0.16 20.02
N ASP A 134 -7.55 -1.48 19.91
CA ASP A 134 -6.43 -2.21 20.52
C ASP A 134 -5.41 -2.72 19.49
N GLY A 135 -5.75 -2.79 18.21
CA GLY A 135 -4.96 -3.51 17.19
C GLY A 135 -5.08 -5.04 17.30
N THR A 136 -6.14 -5.54 17.93
CA THR A 136 -6.38 -6.98 18.07
C THR A 136 -7.08 -7.54 16.83
N ILE A 137 -6.70 -8.75 16.45
CA ILE A 137 -7.28 -9.49 15.33
C ILE A 137 -8.16 -10.61 15.89
N THR A 138 -9.36 -10.73 15.33
CA THR A 138 -10.28 -11.83 15.60
C THR A 138 -10.59 -12.52 14.27
N ILE A 139 -10.55 -13.84 14.25
CA ILE A 139 -10.86 -14.63 13.04
C ILE A 139 -12.05 -15.50 13.34
N MET A 140 -13.11 -15.34 12.55
CA MET A 140 -14.33 -16.12 12.62
C MET A 140 -14.46 -16.96 11.37
N GLU A 141 -14.74 -18.24 11.53
CA GLU A 141 -15.01 -19.17 10.45
C GLU A 141 -16.51 -19.21 10.15
N SER A 142 -16.86 -19.06 8.87
CA SER A 142 -18.24 -19.12 8.39
C SER A 142 -18.73 -20.57 8.32
N THR A 143 -19.96 -20.81 8.77
CA THR A 143 -20.58 -22.14 8.69
C THR A 143 -21.09 -22.42 7.28
N ILE A 144 -20.63 -23.51 6.67
CA ILE A 144 -21.08 -23.95 5.34
C ILE A 144 -21.91 -25.22 5.50
N ARG A 145 -23.16 -25.21 5.01
CA ARG A 145 -24.05 -26.38 5.05
C ARG A 145 -23.42 -27.54 4.29
N ASN A 146 -23.58 -28.75 4.83
CA ASN A 146 -23.09 -30.02 4.26
C ASN A 146 -21.56 -30.11 4.09
N SER A 147 -20.77 -29.22 4.71
CA SER A 147 -19.31 -29.30 4.69
C SER A 147 -18.72 -30.28 5.70
N GLY A 148 -19.49 -30.65 6.74
CA GLY A 148 -18.99 -31.42 7.88
C GLY A 148 -18.09 -30.61 8.84
N ILE A 149 -17.80 -29.34 8.53
CA ILE A 149 -16.91 -28.48 9.32
C ILE A 149 -17.77 -27.58 10.22
N ARG A 150 -17.45 -27.55 11.51
CA ARG A 150 -18.09 -26.64 12.46
C ARG A 150 -17.43 -25.27 12.36
N GLY A 151 -18.18 -24.28 11.89
CA GLY A 151 -17.76 -22.88 11.98
C GLY A 151 -17.79 -22.35 13.41
N GLY A 152 -17.28 -21.14 13.61
CA GLY A 152 -17.16 -20.54 14.92
C GLY A 152 -15.95 -19.62 15.04
N ARG A 153 -15.46 -19.43 16.26
CA ARG A 153 -14.29 -18.59 16.51
C ARG A 153 -13.02 -19.39 16.24
N PHE A 154 -12.29 -19.02 15.19
CA PHE A 154 -11.01 -19.62 14.84
C PHE A 154 -9.88 -19.03 15.69
N LEU A 155 -9.87 -17.69 15.84
CA LEU A 155 -8.91 -16.97 16.68
C LEU A 155 -9.65 -16.04 17.64
N SER A 156 -9.33 -16.14 18.93
CA SER A 156 -9.78 -15.15 19.93
C SER A 156 -9.11 -13.79 19.70
N PRO A 157 -9.72 -12.68 20.16
CA PRO A 157 -9.13 -11.36 20.00
C PRO A 157 -7.72 -11.32 20.58
N THR A 158 -6.72 -11.25 19.71
CA THR A 158 -5.30 -11.36 20.08
C THR A 158 -4.48 -10.41 19.21
N LYS A 159 -3.41 -9.84 19.76
CA LYS A 159 -2.44 -9.08 18.97
C LYS A 159 -1.50 -10.07 18.32
N VAL A 160 -1.41 -10.03 16.99
CA VAL A 160 -0.57 -10.94 16.22
C VAL A 160 0.65 -10.18 15.72
N TRP A 161 1.83 -10.70 16.00
CA TRP A 161 3.10 -10.16 15.49
C TRP A 161 3.39 -10.65 14.08
N LYS A 162 4.24 -9.92 13.36
CA LYS A 162 4.76 -10.33 12.06
C LYS A 162 5.74 -11.51 12.22
N PRO A 163 5.81 -12.43 11.26
CA PRO A 163 6.60 -13.66 11.37
C PRO A 163 8.12 -13.40 11.39
N ASP A 164 8.58 -12.36 10.70
CA ASP A 164 10.02 -12.07 10.53
C ASP A 164 10.55 -11.08 11.58
N CYS A 165 9.82 -10.90 12.69
CA CYS A 165 10.13 -9.88 13.67
C CYS A 165 11.05 -10.37 14.79
N ASP A 166 11.88 -9.45 15.31
CA ASP A 166 12.70 -9.68 16.50
C ASP A 166 11.82 -9.93 17.73
N PRO A 167 12.01 -11.04 18.47
CA PRO A 167 11.23 -11.34 19.68
C PRO A 167 11.32 -10.26 20.78
N ASN A 168 12.39 -9.46 20.77
CA ASN A 168 12.62 -8.38 21.74
C ASN A 168 11.90 -7.08 21.39
N ALA A 169 11.56 -6.89 20.12
CA ALA A 169 10.93 -5.69 19.59
C ALA A 169 9.81 -6.10 18.62
N PRO A 170 8.72 -6.69 19.15
CA PRO A 170 7.64 -7.24 18.34
C PRO A 170 6.95 -6.15 17.51
N GLU A 171 6.84 -6.39 16.22
CA GLU A 171 6.07 -5.58 15.29
C GLU A 171 4.74 -6.27 15.03
N TYR A 172 3.64 -5.59 15.37
CA TYR A 172 2.30 -6.12 15.23
C TYR A 172 1.69 -5.77 13.87
N TYR A 173 0.82 -6.65 13.38
CA TYR A 173 0.00 -6.34 12.21
C TYR A 173 -0.87 -5.11 12.49
N THR A 174 -0.79 -4.14 11.59
CA THR A 174 -1.57 -2.90 11.66
C THR A 174 -2.49 -2.81 10.45
N ALA A 175 -3.46 -1.90 10.47
CA ALA A 175 -4.38 -1.67 9.34
C ALA A 175 -3.66 -1.50 7.98
N LYS A 176 -2.41 -1.02 7.98
CA LYS A 176 -1.58 -0.84 6.77
C LYS A 176 -1.24 -2.13 6.04
N ASP A 177 -1.14 -3.24 6.76
CA ASP A 177 -0.74 -4.53 6.20
C ASP A 177 -1.92 -5.25 5.50
N PHE A 178 -3.15 -4.74 5.66
CA PHE A 178 -4.36 -5.35 5.10
C PHE A 178 -4.78 -4.66 3.80
N TYR A 179 -4.77 -5.41 2.71
CA TYR A 179 -5.30 -5.02 1.40
C TYR A 179 -5.73 -6.27 0.62
N ILE A 180 -6.50 -6.10 -0.45
CA ILE A 180 -7.00 -7.23 -1.25
C ILE A 180 -5.82 -7.97 -1.89
N GLY A 181 -5.76 -9.29 -1.71
CA GLY A 181 -4.67 -10.14 -2.20
C GLY A 181 -3.50 -10.30 -1.21
N ALA A 182 -3.45 -9.54 -0.12
CA ALA A 182 -2.40 -9.69 0.89
C ALA A 182 -2.47 -11.05 1.59
N ILE A 183 -1.29 -11.59 1.95
CA ILE A 183 -1.16 -12.85 2.70
C ILE A 183 -0.73 -12.50 4.13
N ILE A 184 -1.59 -12.84 5.10
CA ILE A 184 -1.37 -12.59 6.52
C ILE A 184 -1.05 -13.92 7.21
N ILE A 185 0.06 -13.96 7.95
CA ILE A 185 0.51 -15.16 8.65
C ILE A 185 0.11 -15.04 10.13
N VAL A 186 -0.72 -15.96 10.60
CA VAL A 186 -1.23 -16.02 11.98
C VAL A 186 -0.99 -17.41 12.54
N HIS A 187 -0.12 -17.55 13.55
CA HIS A 187 0.21 -18.83 14.19
C HIS A 187 0.47 -19.98 13.19
N ALA A 188 1.32 -19.73 12.19
CA ALA A 188 1.66 -20.64 11.08
C ALA A 188 0.57 -20.87 10.02
N HIS A 189 -0.64 -20.33 10.18
CA HIS A 189 -1.66 -20.33 9.13
C HIS A 189 -1.51 -19.11 8.22
N ARG A 190 -1.57 -19.32 6.91
CA ARG A 190 -1.48 -18.26 5.89
C ARG A 190 -2.89 -17.94 5.41
N PHE A 191 -3.34 -16.71 5.61
CA PHE A 191 -4.65 -16.22 5.18
C PHE A 191 -4.47 -15.23 4.04
N ARG A 192 -5.07 -15.53 2.89
CA ARG A 192 -5.14 -14.61 1.77
C ARG A 192 -6.43 -13.81 1.85
N ILE A 193 -6.31 -12.48 1.84
CA ILE A 193 -7.45 -11.57 1.84
C ILE A 193 -8.07 -11.57 0.44
N VAL A 194 -9.35 -11.89 0.36
CA VAL A 194 -10.09 -11.98 -0.91
C VAL A 194 -11.10 -10.85 -1.02
N SER A 195 -11.74 -10.47 0.09
CA SER A 195 -12.80 -9.46 0.10
C SER A 195 -12.65 -8.48 1.26
N SER A 196 -13.34 -7.35 1.15
CA SER A 196 -13.39 -6.29 2.17
C SER A 196 -14.80 -5.73 2.30
N ASP A 197 -15.18 -5.34 3.52
CA ASP A 197 -16.45 -4.62 3.74
C ASP A 197 -16.39 -3.18 3.19
N LEU A 198 -17.56 -2.64 2.80
CA LEU A 198 -17.69 -1.24 2.36
C LEU A 198 -17.23 -0.24 3.43
N TYR A 199 -17.41 -0.57 4.72
CA TYR A 199 -16.94 0.27 5.82
C TYR A 199 -15.41 0.46 5.80
N VAL A 200 -14.66 -0.59 5.41
CA VAL A 200 -13.20 -0.50 5.31
C VAL A 200 -12.80 0.54 4.31
N TYR A 201 -13.40 0.52 3.12
CA TYR A 201 -13.11 1.49 2.07
C TYR A 201 -13.41 2.93 2.50
N ARG A 202 -14.57 3.16 3.13
CA ARG A 202 -14.93 4.48 3.67
C ARG A 202 -13.95 4.95 4.75
N TYR A 203 -13.48 4.04 5.59
CA TYR A 203 -12.47 4.33 6.59
C TYR A 203 -11.12 4.70 5.96
N MET A 204 -10.71 3.99 4.90
CA MET A 204 -9.48 4.29 4.16
C MET A 204 -9.55 5.66 3.47
N GLN A 205 -10.72 6.03 2.91
CA GLN A 205 -10.94 7.36 2.33
C GLN A 205 -10.91 8.49 3.36
N ALA A 206 -11.42 8.24 4.57
CA ALA A 206 -11.40 9.21 5.66
C ALA A 206 -10.00 9.43 6.23
N HIS A 207 -9.11 8.42 6.12
CA HIS A 207 -7.76 8.44 6.67
C HIS A 207 -6.70 7.96 5.66
N PRO A 208 -6.51 8.68 4.54
CA PRO A 208 -5.56 8.28 3.51
C PRO A 208 -4.11 8.31 4.01
N GLU A 209 -3.78 9.10 5.04
CA GLU A 209 -2.42 9.12 5.60
C GLU A 209 -1.97 7.79 6.24
N MET A 210 -2.92 6.93 6.62
CA MET A 210 -2.60 5.65 7.24
C MET A 210 -2.31 4.55 6.23
N PHE A 211 -2.87 4.63 5.02
CA PHE A 211 -2.84 3.54 4.04
C PHE A 211 -1.96 3.88 2.83
N SER A 212 -1.48 2.85 2.14
CA SER A 212 -0.87 3.03 0.82
C SER A 212 -1.96 3.35 -0.21
N THR A 213 -1.65 4.17 -1.22
CA THR A 213 -2.56 4.44 -2.34
C THR A 213 -2.96 3.16 -3.05
N THR A 214 -2.00 2.24 -3.25
CA THR A 214 -2.23 0.92 -3.84
C THR A 214 -3.22 0.07 -3.05
N ALA A 215 -3.21 0.18 -1.72
CA ALA A 215 -4.15 -0.55 -0.86
C ALA A 215 -5.59 -0.03 -1.05
N ILE A 216 -5.76 1.28 -1.21
CA ILE A 216 -7.07 1.91 -1.45
C ILE A 216 -7.61 1.51 -2.82
N GLU A 217 -6.76 1.56 -3.86
CA GLU A 217 -7.12 1.23 -5.23
C GLU A 217 -7.54 -0.25 -5.37
N THR A 218 -6.81 -1.17 -4.73
CA THR A 218 -7.15 -2.61 -4.76
C THR A 218 -8.51 -2.90 -4.12
N VAL A 219 -8.81 -2.26 -2.98
CA VAL A 219 -10.12 -2.35 -2.32
C VAL A 219 -11.22 -1.71 -3.18
N GLN A 220 -10.95 -0.55 -3.77
CA GLN A 220 -11.90 0.12 -4.66
C GLN A 220 -12.24 -0.75 -5.88
N ALA A 221 -11.24 -1.31 -6.54
CA ALA A 221 -11.42 -2.18 -7.70
C ALA A 221 -12.27 -3.41 -7.35
N TYR A 222 -12.02 -4.03 -6.19
CA TYR A 222 -12.82 -5.14 -5.69
C TYR A 222 -14.30 -4.75 -5.50
N LEU A 223 -14.56 -3.66 -4.79
CA LEU A 223 -15.93 -3.23 -4.49
C LEU A 223 -16.69 -2.71 -5.73
N LEU A 224 -15.98 -2.16 -6.71
CA LEU A 224 -16.54 -1.82 -8.03
C LEU A 224 -16.95 -3.08 -8.79
N ALA A 225 -16.12 -4.13 -8.76
CA ALA A 225 -16.43 -5.41 -9.40
C ALA A 225 -17.64 -6.10 -8.77
N GLU A 226 -17.80 -6.04 -7.45
CA GLU A 226 -19.02 -6.52 -6.76
C GLU A 226 -20.25 -5.61 -6.97
N GLY A 227 -20.04 -4.37 -7.40
CA GLY A 227 -21.11 -3.41 -7.65
C GLY A 227 -21.68 -2.74 -6.39
N HIS A 228 -20.92 -2.72 -5.28
CA HIS A 228 -21.32 -2.05 -4.04
C HIS A 228 -21.19 -0.52 -4.10
N LEU A 229 -20.39 0.03 -5.03
CA LEU A 229 -20.19 1.47 -5.23
C LEU A 229 -21.17 2.14 -6.22
N LYS A 230 -22.27 1.47 -6.61
CA LYS A 230 -23.20 2.02 -7.62
C LYS A 230 -23.77 3.40 -7.23
N GLU A 231 -24.01 3.63 -5.94
CA GLU A 231 -24.51 4.92 -5.44
C GLU A 231 -23.44 6.01 -5.53
N ASP A 232 -22.23 5.71 -5.07
CA ASP A 232 -21.09 6.64 -5.12
C ASP A 232 -20.75 7.01 -6.57
N LEU A 233 -20.82 6.03 -7.50
CA LEU A 233 -20.60 6.26 -8.93
C LEU A 233 -21.69 7.13 -9.55
N ARG A 234 -22.97 6.95 -9.16
CA ARG A 234 -24.06 7.84 -9.59
C ARG A 234 -23.87 9.26 -9.06
N GLN A 235 -23.42 9.40 -7.82
CA GLN A 235 -23.14 10.71 -7.22
C GLN A 235 -21.98 11.41 -7.92
N ALA A 236 -20.88 10.69 -8.18
CA ALA A 236 -19.74 11.22 -8.93
C ALA A 236 -20.13 11.69 -10.33
N ILE A 237 -20.89 10.88 -11.09
CA ILE A 237 -21.41 11.29 -12.41
C ILE A 237 -22.28 12.55 -12.30
N ALA A 238 -23.17 12.61 -11.30
CA ALA A 238 -24.03 13.77 -11.09
C ALA A 238 -23.24 15.04 -10.70
N GLU A 239 -22.14 14.91 -9.95
CA GLU A 239 -21.24 16.02 -9.62
C GLU A 239 -20.41 16.47 -10.83
N ASP A 240 -19.91 15.53 -11.64
CA ASP A 240 -19.13 15.85 -12.83
C ASP A 240 -20.00 16.54 -13.89
N CYS A 241 -21.24 16.09 -14.09
CA CYS A 241 -22.23 16.79 -14.92
C CYS A 241 -22.59 18.20 -14.39
N LYS A 242 -22.39 18.48 -13.10
CA LYS A 242 -22.57 19.83 -12.54
C LYS A 242 -21.33 20.69 -12.71
N ARG A 243 -20.13 20.12 -12.58
CA ARG A 243 -18.85 20.84 -12.76
C ARG A 243 -18.59 21.18 -14.22
N HIS A 244 -18.89 20.24 -15.09
CA HIS A 244 -18.91 20.41 -16.53
C HIS A 244 -20.38 20.27 -16.93
N PRO A 245 -21.19 21.34 -16.80
CA PRO A 245 -22.41 21.36 -17.57
C PRO A 245 -22.01 21.04 -19.01
N PRO A 246 -22.77 20.21 -19.74
CA PRO A 246 -22.51 20.07 -21.16
C PRO A 246 -22.40 21.49 -21.70
N GLU A 247 -21.18 21.90 -22.12
CA GLU A 247 -21.02 23.06 -22.98
C GLU A 247 -22.09 22.87 -24.01
N ASP A 248 -22.92 23.91 -24.19
CA ASP A 248 -24.05 23.90 -25.09
C ASP A 248 -23.71 22.91 -26.18
N VAL A 249 -24.49 21.82 -26.24
CA VAL A 249 -24.71 21.21 -27.54
C VAL A 249 -25.19 22.42 -28.29
N VAL A 250 -24.26 23.09 -28.99
CA VAL A 250 -24.59 23.97 -30.06
C VAL A 250 -25.44 23.03 -30.85
N ASP A 251 -26.73 23.29 -30.76
CA ASP A 251 -27.63 23.11 -31.86
C ASP A 251 -26.84 23.71 -33.03
N TYR A 252 -26.00 22.89 -33.67
CA TYR A 252 -26.30 22.57 -35.03
C TYR A 252 -27.76 22.12 -34.97
N ALA A 253 -28.64 23.11 -34.97
CA ALA A 253 -29.76 23.15 -35.85
C ALA A 253 -29.20 22.51 -37.10
N ILE A 254 -29.50 21.23 -37.25
CA ILE A 254 -29.71 20.68 -38.55
C ILE A 254 -30.81 21.60 -39.06
N GLU A 255 -30.43 22.74 -39.66
CA GLU A 255 -31.22 23.30 -40.73
C GLU A 255 -31.64 22.09 -41.54
N PRO A 256 -32.94 21.87 -41.80
CA PRO A 256 -33.42 20.66 -42.43
C PRO A 256 -32.67 20.47 -43.74
N ARG A 257 -31.55 19.74 -43.71
CA ARG A 257 -30.81 19.34 -44.88
C ARG A 257 -31.78 18.41 -45.55
N GLY A 258 -32.33 18.89 -46.66
CA GLY A 258 -33.42 18.27 -47.36
C GLY A 258 -33.26 16.77 -47.40
N ILE A 259 -34.34 16.09 -47.00
CA ILE A 259 -34.57 14.65 -46.99
C ILE A 259 -33.52 13.92 -47.84
N GLY A 260 -32.58 13.27 -47.15
CA GLY A 260 -31.59 12.43 -47.79
C GLY A 260 -32.28 11.39 -48.66
N GLU A 261 -31.67 11.05 -49.79
CA GLU A 261 -32.24 10.15 -50.81
C GLU A 261 -32.60 8.75 -50.26
N VAL A 262 -32.08 8.41 -49.08
CA VAL A 262 -32.35 7.16 -48.35
C VAL A 262 -33.70 7.21 -47.64
N ASP A 263 -34.07 8.33 -47.02
CA ASP A 263 -35.35 8.48 -46.31
C ASP A 263 -36.53 8.55 -47.29
N LYS A 264 -36.34 9.21 -48.44
CA LYS A 264 -37.30 9.17 -49.57
C LYS A 264 -37.53 7.76 -50.12
N ARG A 265 -36.53 6.88 -50.03
CA ARG A 265 -36.65 5.49 -50.48
C ARG A 265 -37.36 4.61 -49.45
N LEU A 266 -37.30 4.97 -48.17
CA LEU A 266 -37.96 4.24 -47.08
C LEU A 266 -39.46 4.57 -46.97
N GLU A 267 -39.90 5.77 -47.36
CA GLU A 267 -41.32 6.16 -47.35
C GLU A 267 -42.20 5.32 -48.29
N ASN A 268 -41.63 4.77 -49.37
CA ASN A 268 -42.36 3.91 -50.31
C ASN A 268 -42.40 2.44 -49.86
N PHE A 269 -41.84 2.11 -48.70
CA PHE A 269 -41.76 0.75 -48.20
C PHE A 269 -42.80 0.51 -47.10
N THR A 270 -44.09 0.63 -47.46
CA THR A 270 -45.20 0.20 -46.61
C THR A 270 -45.43 -1.31 -46.78
N LEU A 271 -45.13 -2.08 -45.73
CA LEU A 271 -45.61 -3.46 -45.59
C LEU A 271 -47.09 -3.42 -45.21
N GLU A 272 -47.97 -3.83 -46.12
CA GLU A 272 -49.39 -4.03 -45.81
C GLU A 272 -49.58 -5.31 -44.98
N ASP A 273 -50.22 -5.18 -43.84
CA ASP A 273 -50.70 -6.28 -43.00
C ASP A 273 -51.84 -7.04 -43.70
N ALA A 274 -51.57 -8.24 -44.21
CA ALA A 274 -52.61 -9.17 -44.64
C ALA A 274 -53.02 -10.08 -43.47
N LYS A 275 -54.27 -9.96 -43.02
CA LYS A 275 -54.90 -10.91 -42.09
C LYS A 275 -56.07 -11.62 -42.79
N LYS A 276 -56.09 -12.96 -42.62
CA LYS A 276 -57.16 -13.95 -42.95
C LYS A 276 -57.16 -14.40 -44.43
N ASP A 277 -57.19 -15.67 -44.81
CA ASP A 277 -57.77 -16.91 -44.26
C ASP A 277 -56.98 -18.17 -44.71
N GLY A 278 -57.10 -19.29 -44.00
CA GLY A 278 -56.33 -20.51 -44.30
C GLY A 278 -56.82 -21.33 -45.49
N GLN A 279 -55.90 -21.76 -46.36
CA GLN A 279 -55.73 -23.17 -46.76
C GLN A 279 -54.43 -23.35 -47.57
N ILE A 280 -53.80 -24.50 -47.32
CA ILE A 280 -52.48 -24.94 -47.76
C ILE A 280 -52.38 -25.00 -49.28
N MET A 281 -51.26 -24.57 -49.87
CA MET A 281 -50.50 -25.34 -50.86
C MET A 281 -49.12 -24.73 -51.13
N ALA A 282 -48.16 -25.62 -51.36
CA ALA A 282 -46.74 -25.41 -51.46
C ALA A 282 -46.26 -24.70 -52.74
N ALA A 283 -45.18 -23.92 -52.61
CA ALA A 283 -44.09 -23.66 -53.56
C ALA A 283 -43.35 -22.43 -53.01
N GLY A 284 -42.07 -22.45 -52.66
CA GLY A 284 -40.93 -22.86 -53.47
C GLY A 284 -39.85 -21.81 -53.20
N ALA A 285 -39.13 -21.95 -52.09
CA ALA A 285 -38.04 -21.03 -51.76
C ALA A 285 -36.80 -21.42 -52.56
N ALA A 286 -36.51 -20.64 -53.61
CA ALA A 286 -35.20 -20.62 -54.23
C ALA A 286 -34.19 -20.17 -53.16
N ARG A 287 -33.37 -21.12 -52.70
CA ARG A 287 -32.26 -20.88 -51.79
C ARG A 287 -31.16 -20.18 -52.59
N HIS A 288 -30.70 -19.04 -52.11
CA HIS A 288 -29.44 -18.48 -52.57
C HIS A 288 -28.30 -19.30 -51.93
N ASP A 289 -27.39 -19.81 -52.74
CA ASP A 289 -26.23 -20.59 -52.30
C ASP A 289 -25.19 -19.67 -51.63
N CYS A 290 -25.21 -19.65 -50.29
CA CYS A 290 -24.04 -19.28 -49.51
C CYS A 290 -23.55 -20.55 -48.81
N PRO A 291 -22.35 -21.06 -49.09
CA PRO A 291 -21.83 -22.25 -48.42
C PRO A 291 -21.52 -21.92 -46.96
N SER A 292 -22.33 -22.44 -46.05
CA SER A 292 -21.95 -22.54 -44.65
C SER A 292 -20.88 -23.63 -44.49
N PRO A 293 -19.79 -23.38 -43.73
CA PRO A 293 -18.77 -24.38 -43.53
C PRO A 293 -19.34 -25.56 -42.74
N VAL A 294 -19.33 -26.76 -43.34
CA VAL A 294 -19.71 -28.00 -42.69
C VAL A 294 -18.49 -28.54 -41.96
N ILE A 295 -18.52 -28.47 -40.64
CA ILE A 295 -17.51 -29.10 -39.77
C ILE A 295 -17.86 -30.61 -39.70
N PRO A 296 -16.97 -31.53 -40.09
CA PRO A 296 -17.23 -32.96 -40.03
C PRO A 296 -17.31 -33.46 -38.57
N ASP A 297 -18.25 -34.36 -38.30
CA ASP A 297 -18.58 -34.86 -36.94
C ASP A 297 -17.39 -35.50 -36.18
N GLU A 298 -16.34 -35.90 -36.89
CA GLU A 298 -15.07 -36.41 -36.34
C GLU A 298 -14.31 -35.35 -35.51
N GLU A 299 -14.48 -34.06 -35.83
CA GLU A 299 -13.78 -32.95 -35.16
C GLU A 299 -14.51 -32.51 -33.88
N ILE A 300 -15.84 -32.66 -33.85
CA ILE A 300 -16.69 -32.37 -32.68
C ILE A 300 -16.47 -33.42 -31.58
N LYS A 301 -16.09 -34.65 -31.94
CA LYS A 301 -15.82 -35.74 -30.98
C LYS A 301 -14.44 -35.69 -30.31
N LYS A 302 -13.47 -34.96 -30.84
CA LYS A 302 -12.14 -34.83 -30.21
C LYS A 302 -12.08 -33.81 -29.07
N GLY A 303 -13.09 -32.95 -28.93
CA GLY A 303 -13.13 -31.90 -27.91
C GLY A 303 -13.51 -32.34 -26.49
N TYR A 304 -13.99 -33.57 -26.29
CA TYR A 304 -14.55 -33.96 -24.99
C TYR A 304 -13.68 -34.91 -24.14
N HIS A 305 -12.63 -35.54 -24.69
CA HIS A 305 -11.76 -36.43 -23.92
C HIS A 305 -10.28 -36.29 -24.31
N SER A 306 -9.63 -35.22 -23.87
CA SER A 306 -8.21 -35.25 -23.49
C SER A 306 -7.88 -34.03 -22.61
N ASN A 307 -7.62 -34.28 -21.32
CA ASN A 307 -6.99 -33.32 -20.44
C ASN A 307 -5.48 -33.40 -20.68
N GLU A 308 -4.94 -32.61 -21.61
CA GLU A 308 -3.52 -32.26 -21.61
C GLU A 308 -3.38 -30.77 -21.95
N HIS A 309 -2.79 -30.00 -21.02
CA HIS A 309 -2.40 -28.61 -21.25
C HIS A 309 -1.17 -28.59 -22.17
N GLY A 310 -1.40 -28.39 -23.47
CA GLY A 310 -0.35 -28.12 -24.45
C GLY A 310 -0.55 -26.73 -25.05
N GLU A 311 0.44 -25.86 -24.88
CA GLU A 311 0.55 -24.53 -25.47
C GLU A 311 0.24 -24.55 -26.97
N LEU A 312 -0.75 -23.77 -27.42
CA LEU A 312 -0.95 -23.48 -28.83
C LEU A 312 -0.68 -21.99 -29.08
N ALA A 313 0.57 -21.73 -29.44
CA ALA A 313 1.06 -20.47 -29.95
C ALA A 313 0.41 -20.14 -31.31
N LEU A 314 -0.06 -18.91 -31.44
CA LEU A 314 -0.47 -18.29 -32.70
C LEU A 314 0.75 -18.18 -33.64
N GLN A 315 0.82 -19.02 -34.67
CA GLN A 315 1.73 -18.84 -35.80
C GLN A 315 1.15 -17.81 -36.77
N GLY A 316 1.53 -16.54 -36.57
CA GLY A 316 1.50 -15.52 -37.62
C GLY A 316 2.74 -15.66 -38.50
N GLN A 317 2.55 -15.93 -39.79
CA GLN A 317 3.61 -15.91 -40.80
C GLN A 317 4.18 -14.50 -40.95
N ILE A 318 5.46 -14.32 -40.65
CA ILE A 318 6.27 -13.23 -41.18
C ILE A 318 7.53 -13.86 -41.78
N LYS A 319 7.70 -13.72 -43.09
CA LYS A 319 8.91 -14.07 -43.83
C LYS A 319 9.97 -12.99 -43.59
N GLY A 320 11.19 -13.40 -43.28
CA GLY A 320 12.37 -12.53 -43.25
C GLY A 320 13.57 -13.24 -42.65
N ASP A 321 14.50 -13.65 -43.51
CA ASP A 321 15.80 -14.24 -43.15
C ASP A 321 16.65 -13.27 -42.33
N GLU A 322 17.23 -13.73 -41.22
CA GLU A 322 18.65 -13.56 -40.90
C GLU A 322 19.04 -14.34 -39.64
N VAL A 323 20.09 -15.16 -39.77
CA VAL A 323 20.66 -16.03 -38.75
C VAL A 323 21.65 -15.22 -37.92
N VAL A 324 21.40 -15.06 -36.61
CA VAL A 324 22.43 -14.65 -35.64
C VAL A 324 22.41 -15.60 -34.44
N ARG A 325 23.45 -16.42 -34.32
CA ARG A 325 23.76 -17.23 -33.13
C ARG A 325 24.54 -16.39 -32.13
N VAL A 326 24.04 -16.27 -30.90
CA VAL A 326 24.81 -15.89 -29.70
C VAL A 326 24.30 -16.82 -28.59
N GLY A 327 25.09 -17.67 -27.93
CA GLY A 327 26.49 -17.54 -27.58
C GLY A 327 26.56 -17.36 -26.06
N LYS A 328 26.97 -18.43 -25.37
CA LYS A 328 26.96 -18.60 -23.91
C LYS A 328 27.56 -17.43 -23.14
N SER A 329 26.98 -17.17 -21.97
CA SER A 329 27.49 -16.27 -20.93
C SER A 329 28.91 -16.65 -20.49
N VAL A 330 29.81 -15.68 -20.55
CA VAL A 330 31.19 -15.75 -20.04
C VAL A 330 31.25 -15.02 -18.70
N ARG A 331 31.81 -15.69 -17.70
CA ARG A 331 32.21 -15.12 -16.40
C ARG A 331 33.43 -14.23 -16.62
N PHE A 332 33.44 -13.04 -16.01
CA PHE A 332 34.63 -12.21 -15.90
C PHE A 332 35.33 -12.54 -14.57
N ASP A 333 36.58 -12.99 -14.67
CA ASP A 333 37.54 -13.02 -13.57
C ASP A 333 38.36 -11.72 -13.61
N ASP A 334 38.38 -11.01 -12.49
CA ASP A 334 39.15 -9.79 -12.26
C ASP A 334 40.61 -10.14 -11.96
N GLN A 335 41.53 -9.71 -12.82
CA GLN A 335 42.94 -9.49 -12.48
C GLN A 335 43.46 -8.23 -13.21
N CYS A 336 43.61 -7.14 -12.45
CA CYS A 336 44.68 -6.14 -12.55
C CYS A 336 44.80 -5.43 -11.21
#